data_AF-M7WC58-F1
#
_entry.id   AF-M7WC58-F1
#
_cell.length_a   1.000
_cell.length_b   1.000
_cell.length_c   1.000
_cell.angle_alpha   90.00
_cell.angle_beta   90.00
_cell.angle_gamma   90.00
#
_symmetry.space_group_name_H-M   'P 1'
#
loop_
_entity.id
_entity.type
_entity.pdbx_description
1 polymer ?
#
loop_
_entity_poly.entity_id
_entity_poly.type
_entity_poly.pdbx_seq_one_letter_code
_entity_poly.pdbx_strand_id
1 'polypeptide(L)'
;MDLERLKAISSQCNEIWICRGDMGVQLGFVGMAKFVREYTTFMKQLNCPSIMAGEVMEHLCDNTIPTRSEICYLGNLIADGYNGIVLSDETVFGKYPQQTMDFCYDFVQQYLN
;
A
#
# COMPACT_ATOMS: atom_id res chain seq x y z
N MET A 1 -4.91 8.12 -15.55
CA MET A 1 -5.58 8.94 -14.51
C MET A 1 -4.76 10.21 -14.36
N ASP A 2 -5.41 11.37 -14.33
CA ASP A 2 -4.74 12.68 -14.27
C ASP A 2 -4.30 12.99 -12.83
N LEU A 3 -2.98 13.10 -12.61
CA LEU A 3 -2.41 13.40 -11.30
C LEU A 3 -2.74 14.82 -10.83
N GLU A 4 -2.87 15.80 -11.73
CA GLU A 4 -3.20 17.17 -11.31
C GLU A 4 -4.61 17.25 -10.73
N ARG A 5 -5.53 16.41 -11.24
CA ARG A 5 -6.85 16.25 -10.63
C ARG A 5 -6.78 15.67 -9.20
N LEU A 6 -5.77 14.85 -8.88
CA LEU A 6 -5.60 14.33 -7.51
C LEU A 6 -5.25 15.42 -6.51
N LYS A 7 -4.55 16.49 -6.90
CA LYS A 7 -4.33 17.64 -5.98
C LYS A 7 -5.65 18.26 -5.56
N ALA A 8 -6.53 18.53 -6.53
CA ALA A 8 -7.86 19.07 -6.24
C ALA A 8 -8.66 18.14 -5.31
N ILE A 9 -8.64 16.82 -5.58
CA ILE A 9 -9.30 15.82 -4.73
C ILE A 9 -8.70 15.80 -3.32
N SER A 10 -7.37 15.71 -3.19
CA SER A 10 -6.68 15.68 -1.90
C SER A 10 -7.00 16.87 -1.00
N SER A 11 -7.28 18.04 -1.58
CA SER A 11 -7.67 19.22 -0.81
C SER A 11 -9.03 19.10 -0.11
N GLN A 12 -9.85 18.13 -0.54
CA GLN A 12 -11.20 17.86 -0.03
C GLN A 12 -11.29 16.51 0.70
N CYS A 13 -10.17 15.80 0.87
CA CYS A 13 -10.12 14.47 1.47
C CYS A 13 -9.21 14.46 2.71
N ASN A 14 -9.52 13.58 3.67
CA ASN A 14 -8.68 13.38 4.84
C ASN A 14 -7.50 12.44 4.56
N GLU A 15 -7.62 11.57 3.57
CA GLU A 15 -6.61 10.61 3.14
C GLU A 15 -6.89 10.17 1.70
N ILE A 16 -5.86 9.66 1.02
CA ILE A 16 -5.99 9.02 -0.29
C ILE A 16 -5.46 7.60 -0.21
N TRP A 17 -6.26 6.67 -0.71
CA TRP A 17 -5.92 5.25 -0.75
C TRP A 17 -5.68 4.82 -2.20
N ILE A 18 -4.56 4.15 -2.42
CA ILE A 18 -4.21 3.57 -3.71
C ILE A 18 -4.48 2.07 -3.67
N CYS A 19 -5.59 1.66 -4.29
CA CYS A 19 -6.06 0.27 -4.31
C CYS A 19 -5.55 -0.46 -5.55
N ARG A 20 -4.51 -1.30 -5.39
CA ARG A 20 -3.90 -2.02 -6.52
C ARG A 20 -4.85 -3.01 -7.20
N GLY A 21 -5.72 -3.67 -6.44
CA GLY A 21 -6.71 -4.62 -6.98
C GLY A 21 -7.64 -3.95 -8.01
N ASP A 22 -8.34 -2.89 -7.61
CA ASP A 22 -9.23 -2.13 -8.50
C ASP A 22 -8.48 -1.53 -9.69
N MET A 23 -7.31 -0.94 -9.43
CA MET A 23 -6.50 -0.36 -10.50
C MET A 23 -5.99 -1.41 -11.49
N GLY A 24 -5.68 -2.62 -11.03
CA GLY A 24 -5.31 -3.74 -11.90
C GLY A 24 -6.44 -4.10 -12.86
N VAL A 25 -7.68 -4.11 -12.37
CA VAL A 25 -8.88 -4.33 -13.20
C VAL A 25 -9.09 -3.19 -14.20
N GLN A 26 -8.98 -1.93 -13.75
CA GLN A 26 -9.31 -0.76 -14.57
C GLN A 26 -8.22 -0.36 -15.57
N LEU A 27 -6.94 -0.50 -15.19
CA LEU A 27 -5.78 -0.02 -15.96
C LEU A 27 -4.94 -1.15 -16.57
N GLY A 28 -5.23 -2.41 -16.21
CA GLY A 28 -4.35 -3.54 -16.46
C GLY A 28 -3.04 -3.47 -15.65
N PHE A 29 -2.28 -4.57 -15.61
CA PHE A 29 -1.08 -4.66 -14.76
C PHE A 29 0.00 -3.62 -15.10
N VAL A 30 0.26 -3.40 -16.39
CA VAL A 30 1.26 -2.41 -16.82
C VAL A 30 0.81 -0.98 -16.53
N GLY A 31 -0.47 -0.68 -16.73
CA GLY A 31 -1.04 0.64 -16.44
C GLY A 31 -1.05 0.94 -14.95
N MET A 32 -1.47 -0.04 -14.14
CA MET A 32 -1.41 0.02 -12.68
C MET A 32 0.03 0.24 -12.20
N ALA A 33 1.00 -0.56 -12.66
CA ALA A 33 2.39 -0.42 -12.24
C ALA A 33 3.00 0.95 -12.58
N LYS A 34 2.71 1.47 -13.80
CA LYS A 34 3.13 2.83 -14.19
C LYS A 34 2.50 3.89 -13.29
N PHE A 35 1.20 3.77 -13.04
CA PHE A 35 0.49 4.72 -12.19
C PHE A 35 1.03 4.72 -10.77
N VAL A 36 1.21 3.56 -10.13
CA VAL A 36 1.73 3.49 -8.74
C VAL A 36 3.08 4.18 -8.66
N ARG A 37 3.99 3.92 -9.61
CA ARG A 37 5.30 4.59 -9.66
C ARG A 37 5.16 6.11 -9.80
N GLU A 38 4.29 6.59 -10.68
CA GLU A 38 4.05 8.02 -10.90
C GLU A 38 3.38 8.68 -9.69
N TYR A 39 2.44 7.98 -9.05
CA TYR A 39 1.79 8.42 -7.83
C TYR A 39 2.78 8.54 -6.68
N THR A 40 3.64 7.54 -6.47
CA THR A 40 4.64 7.53 -5.40
C THR A 40 5.53 8.78 -5.42
N THR A 41 5.93 9.28 -6.60
CA THR A 41 6.73 10.51 -6.69
C THR A 41 5.87 11.77 -6.52
N PHE A 42 4.62 11.71 -6.95
CA PHE A 42 3.67 12.83 -6.89
C PHE A 42 3.08 13.06 -5.49
N MET A 43 2.90 12.00 -4.70
CA MET A 43 2.09 12.04 -3.48
C MET A 43 2.60 13.02 -2.42
N LYS A 44 3.90 13.36 -2.44
CA LYS A 44 4.51 14.39 -1.57
C LYS A 44 3.95 15.80 -1.82
N GLN A 45 3.24 16.01 -2.93
CA GLN A 45 2.57 17.26 -3.28
C GLN A 45 1.10 17.30 -2.80
N LEU A 46 0.59 16.21 -2.22
CA LEU A 46 -0.79 16.11 -1.75
C LEU A 46 -0.90 16.68 -0.33
N ASN A 47 -2.08 17.24 -0.03
CA ASN A 47 -2.36 17.86 1.27
C ASN A 47 -2.91 16.87 2.31
N CYS A 48 -2.91 15.57 2.00
CA CYS A 48 -3.43 14.53 2.88
C CYS A 48 -2.55 13.27 2.83
N PRO A 49 -2.58 12.44 3.89
CA PRO A 49 -1.90 11.14 3.92
C PRO A 49 -2.21 10.25 2.71
N SER A 50 -1.20 9.48 2.31
CA SER A 50 -1.31 8.47 1.25
C SER A 50 -1.14 7.06 1.81
N ILE A 51 -2.12 6.20 1.56
CA ILE A 51 -2.20 4.84 2.09
C ILE A 51 -2.17 3.84 0.93
N MET A 52 -1.34 2.81 1.05
CA MET A 52 -1.27 1.72 0.06
C MET A 52 -2.23 0.60 0.43
N ALA A 53 -3.07 0.16 -0.50
CA ALA A 53 -4.07 -0.88 -0.28
C ALA A 53 -4.09 -1.93 -1.40
N GLY A 54 -4.59 -3.12 -1.05
CA GLY A 54 -4.74 -4.26 -1.93
C GLY A 54 -3.45 -5.07 -2.10
N GLU A 55 -3.54 -6.35 -1.74
CA GLU A 55 -2.49 -7.38 -1.92
C GLU A 55 -1.12 -6.96 -1.34
N VAL A 56 -1.10 -6.22 -0.22
CA VAL A 56 0.16 -5.68 0.34
C VAL A 56 1.01 -6.80 0.93
N MET A 57 0.35 -7.73 1.64
CA MET A 57 0.96 -8.88 2.28
C MET A 57 0.18 -10.17 1.95
N GLU A 58 -0.37 -10.27 0.73
CA GLU A 58 -1.28 -11.32 0.28
C GLU A 58 -0.80 -12.74 0.62
N HIS A 59 0.50 -13.00 0.57
CA HIS A 59 1.05 -14.31 0.90
C HIS A 59 0.76 -14.75 2.34
N LEU A 60 0.58 -13.79 3.25
CA LEU A 60 0.24 -14.03 4.65
C LEU A 60 -1.21 -14.51 4.86
N CYS A 61 -2.08 -14.41 3.85
CA CYS A 61 -3.39 -15.06 3.87
C CYS A 61 -3.26 -16.56 4.13
N ASP A 62 -2.23 -17.20 3.54
CA ASP A 62 -2.06 -18.65 3.57
C ASP A 62 -0.79 -19.11 4.30
N ASN A 63 0.11 -18.19 4.67
CA ASN A 63 1.42 -18.49 5.22
C ASN A 63 1.73 -17.62 6.44
N THR A 64 2.63 -18.08 7.32
CA THR A 64 3.00 -17.35 8.53
C THR A 64 4.23 -16.45 8.34
N ILE A 65 4.90 -16.52 7.19
CA ILE A 65 6.10 -15.76 6.86
C ILE A 65 5.88 -15.13 5.48
N PRO A 66 6.11 -13.82 5.31
CA PRO A 66 5.93 -13.18 4.01
C PRO A 66 7.07 -13.50 3.06
N THR A 67 6.82 -13.30 1.78
CA THR A 67 7.86 -13.42 0.77
C THR A 67 8.88 -12.28 0.90
N ARG A 68 10.10 -12.53 0.41
CA ARG A 68 11.13 -11.48 0.31
C ARG A 68 10.64 -10.29 -0.53
N SER A 69 9.81 -10.53 -1.54
CA SER A 69 9.24 -9.49 -2.38
C SER A 69 8.28 -8.58 -1.61
N GLU A 70 7.41 -9.15 -0.76
CA GLU A 70 6.52 -8.36 0.11
C GLU A 70 7.30 -7.58 1.17
N ILE A 71 8.33 -8.20 1.76
CA ILE A 71 9.22 -7.52 2.72
C ILE A 71 9.90 -6.31 2.06
N CYS A 72 10.50 -6.49 0.88
CA CYS A 72 11.12 -5.39 0.14
C CYS A 72 10.09 -4.34 -0.27
N TYR A 73 8.88 -4.75 -0.65
CA TYR A 73 7.82 -3.84 -1.02
C TYR A 73 7.38 -2.98 0.18
N LEU A 74 7.16 -3.59 1.34
CA LEU A 74 6.82 -2.87 2.58
C LEU A 74 7.91 -1.86 2.96
N GLY A 75 9.18 -2.25 2.86
CA GLY A 75 10.31 -1.32 3.06
C GLY A 75 10.30 -0.15 2.09
N ASN A 76 10.03 -0.40 0.80
CA ASN A 76 9.92 0.67 -0.20
C ASN A 76 8.77 1.64 0.11
N LEU A 77 7.60 1.13 0.51
CA LEU A 77 6.46 1.98 0.88
C LEU A 77 6.81 2.95 2.01
N ILE A 78 7.50 2.46 3.05
CA ILE A 78 7.97 3.30 4.16
C ILE A 78 8.98 4.34 3.66
N ALA A 79 9.99 3.92 2.90
CA ALA A 79 11.04 4.80 2.38
C ALA A 79 10.51 5.88 1.42
N ASP A 80 9.50 5.54 0.62
CA ASP A 80 8.85 6.45 -0.31
C ASP A 80 7.96 7.48 0.40
N GLY A 81 7.60 7.23 1.67
CA GLY A 81 6.85 8.12 2.52
C GLY A 81 5.34 7.86 2.52
N TYR A 82 4.89 6.64 2.21
CA TYR A 82 3.50 6.27 2.42
C TYR A 82 3.19 6.34 3.92
N ASN A 83 2.02 6.86 4.26
CA ASN A 83 1.62 7.06 5.65
C ASN A 83 1.06 5.80 6.31
N GLY A 84 0.78 4.76 5.52
CA GLY A 84 0.30 3.49 6.02
C GLY A 84 0.01 2.50 4.91
N ILE A 85 -0.37 1.31 5.35
CA ILE A 85 -0.85 0.23 4.50
C ILE A 85 -2.22 -0.24 5.00
N VAL A 86 -2.99 -0.86 4.12
CA VAL A 86 -4.23 -1.55 4.46
C VAL A 86 -4.03 -3.04 4.25
N LEU A 87 -4.25 -3.81 5.31
CA LEU A 87 -4.39 -5.26 5.25
C LEU A 87 -5.87 -5.58 5.02
N SER A 88 -6.16 -6.26 3.93
CA SER A 88 -7.51 -6.58 3.46
C SER A 88 -7.82 -8.05 3.78
N ASP A 89 -7.72 -8.93 2.78
CA ASP A 89 -7.98 -10.36 2.94
C ASP A 89 -7.06 -10.99 3.98
N GLU A 90 -5.85 -10.46 4.15
CA GLU A 90 -4.86 -10.94 5.11
C GLU A 90 -5.41 -10.97 6.55
N THR A 91 -6.30 -10.04 6.91
CA THR A 91 -6.89 -9.95 8.26
C THR A 91 -8.35 -10.37 8.33
N VAL A 92 -9.09 -10.29 7.22
CA VAL A 92 -10.52 -10.64 7.19
C VAL A 92 -10.73 -12.13 6.93
N PHE A 93 -10.02 -12.71 5.96
CA PHE A 93 -10.20 -14.09 5.52
C PHE A 93 -8.95 -14.96 5.66
N GLY A 94 -7.79 -14.34 5.95
CA GLY A 94 -6.51 -15.02 6.12
C GLY A 94 -6.53 -16.02 7.27
N LYS A 95 -5.72 -17.08 7.14
CA LYS A 95 -5.56 -18.13 8.15
C LYS A 95 -4.80 -17.65 9.40
N TYR A 96 -4.03 -16.57 9.27
CA TYR A 96 -3.11 -16.07 10.29
C TYR A 96 -3.24 -14.55 10.52
N PRO A 97 -4.44 -14.03 10.85
CA PRO A 97 -4.68 -12.59 10.91
C PRO A 97 -3.88 -11.90 12.02
N GLN A 98 -3.74 -12.54 13.18
CA GLN A 98 -2.94 -12.00 14.29
C GLN A 98 -1.46 -11.94 13.93
N GLN A 99 -0.91 -13.02 13.36
CA GLN A 99 0.50 -13.07 12.96
C GLN A 99 0.82 -12.06 11.85
N THR A 100 -0.13 -11.83 10.95
CA THR A 100 -0.01 -10.78 9.92
C THR A 100 0.13 -9.40 10.57
N MET A 101 -0.75 -9.08 11.51
CA MET A 101 -0.70 -7.81 12.26
C MET A 101 0.61 -7.66 13.04
N ASP A 102 1.00 -8.71 13.78
CA ASP A 102 2.22 -8.72 14.60
C ASP A 102 3.46 -8.51 13.71
N PHE A 103 3.55 -9.23 12.59
CA PHE A 103 4.66 -9.09 11.64
C PHE A 103 4.76 -7.66 11.11
N CYS A 104 3.66 -7.10 10.61
CA CYS A 104 3.67 -5.75 10.05
C CYS A 104 4.02 -4.70 11.11
N TYR A 105 3.48 -4.83 12.32
CA TYR A 105 3.78 -3.94 13.43
C TYR A 105 5.27 -3.98 13.81
N ASP A 106 5.81 -5.19 14.04
CA ASP A 106 7.21 -5.39 14.42
C ASP A 106 8.16 -4.92 13.32
N PHE A 107 7.85 -5.22 12.05
CA PHE A 107 8.66 -4.79 10.91
C PHE A 107 8.74 -3.26 10.84
N VAL A 108 7.61 -2.56 10.96
CA VAL A 108 7.57 -1.10 10.91
C VAL A 108 8.37 -0.49 12.06
N GLN A 109 8.25 -1.02 13.28
CA GLN A 109 9.04 -0.56 14.43
C GLN A 109 10.54 -0.77 14.19
N GLN A 110 10.94 -1.94 13.68
CA GLN A 110 12.36 -2.23 13.43
C GLN A 110 12.94 -1.42 12.26
N TYR A 111 12.16 -1.14 11.22
CA TYR A 111 12.62 -0.42 10.03
C TYR A 111 12.78 1.08 10.25
N LEU A 112 12.02 1.67 11.19
CA LEU A 112 12.06 3.10 11.50
C LEU A 112 13.08 3.49 12.58
N ASN A 113 13.62 2.51 13.32
CA ASN A 113 14.68 2.71 14.33
C ASN A 113 16.08 2.63 13.70
#